data_AF-A0A522UNN6-F1
#
_entry.id   AF-A0A522UNN6-F1
#
_cell.length_a   1.000
_cell.length_b   1.000
_cell.length_c   1.000
_cell.angle_alpha   90.00
_cell.angle_beta   90.00
_cell.angle_gamma   90.00
#
_symmetry.space_group_name_H-M   'P 1'
#
loop_
_entity.id
_entity.type
_entity.pdbx_description
1 polymer ?
#
loop_
_entity_poly.entity_id
_entity_poly.type
_entity_poly.pdbx_seq_one_letter_code
_entity_poly.pdbx_strand_id
1 'polypeptide(L)' 'MLYGRTSENRPLHIVCAYSREENMVIVITVYQPDPEKWIDCERRKT' A
#
# COMPACT_ATOMS: atom_id res chain seq x y z
N MET A 1 -1.33 -6.38 -1.11
CA MET A 1 -1.13 -4.96 -0.79
C MET A 1 0.12 -4.87 0.06
N LEU A 2 1.03 -3.96 -0.27
CA LEU A 2 2.23 -3.71 0.53
C LEU A 2 1.98 -2.48 1.41
N TYR A 3 2.49 -2.53 2.63
CA TYR A 3 2.46 -1.41 3.57
C TYR A 3 3.86 -0.78 3.67
N GLY A 4 3.92 0.54 3.62
CA GLY A 4 5.17 1.28 3.73
C GLY A 4 4.98 2.62 4.41
N ARG A 5 6.08 3.32 4.69
CA ARG A 5 6.08 4.67 5.25
C ARG A 5 7.07 5.56 4.50
N THR A 6 6.75 6.85 4.39
CA THR A 6 7.73 7.84 3.90
C THR A 6 8.82 8.10 4.94
N SER A 7 9.87 8.83 4.55
CA SER A 7 10.90 9.33 5.48
C SER A 7 10.33 10.16 6.63
N GLU A 8 9.19 10.81 6.42
CA GLU A 8 8.44 11.59 7.42
C GLU A 8 7.40 10.73 8.18
N ASN A 9 7.53 9.41 8.13
CA ASN A 9 6.68 8.44 8.83
C ASN A 9 5.19 8.39 8.39
N ARG A 10 4.88 8.97 7.22
CA ARG A 10 3.52 8.97 6.64
C ARG A 10 3.16 7.60 6.06
N PRO A 11 2.03 6.97 6.46
CA PRO A 11 1.69 5.62 6.01
C PRO A 11 1.26 5.58 4.54
N LEU A 12 1.63 4.50 3.85
CA LEU A 12 1.32 4.27 2.44
C LEU A 12 0.78 2.86 2.22
N HIS A 13 -0.31 2.77 1.47
CA HIS A 13 -0.81 1.55 0.87
C HIS A 13 -0.38 1.49 -0.58
N ILE A 14 0.32 0.41 -0.94
CA ILE A 14 0.82 0.17 -2.29
C ILE A 14 0.09 -1.04 -2.84
N VAL A 15 -0.62 -0.84 -3.94
CA VAL A 15 -1.20 -1.92 -4.74
C VAL A 15 -0.27 -2.17 -5.91
N CYS A 16 0.17 -3.41 -6.05
CA CYS A 16 1.12 -3.81 -7.08
C CYS A 16 0.76 -5.16 -7.67
N ALA A 17 1.16 -5.37 -8.91
CA ALA A 17 1.20 -6.68 -9.55
C ALA A 17 2.65 -7.15 -9.66
N TYR A 18 2.87 -8.45 -9.58
CA TYR A 18 4.17 -9.05 -9.84
C TYR A 18 4.12 -9.82 -11.16
N SER A 19 4.89 -9.37 -12.15
CA SER A 19 5.10 -10.09 -13.40
C SER A 19 6.30 -11.03 -13.22
N ARG A 20 6.03 -12.33 -13.16
CA ARG A 20 7.09 -13.34 -13.07
C ARG A 20 7.90 -13.44 -14.36
N GLU A 21 7.26 -13.23 -15.51
CA GLU A 21 7.89 -13.27 -16.83
C GLU A 21 8.94 -12.18 -16.98
N GLU A 22 8.60 -10.96 -16.58
CA GLU A 22 9.52 -9.81 -16.64
C GLU A 22 10.38 -9.68 -15.36
N ASN A 23 10.17 -10.56 -14.38
CA ASN A 23 10.78 -10.48 -13.05
C ASN A 23 10.67 -9.07 -12.43
N MET A 24 9.48 -8.46 -12.56
CA MET A 24 9.25 -7.06 -12.24
C MET A 24 8.01 -6.87 -11.37
N VAL A 25 8.10 -5.92 -10.43
CA VAL A 25 6.94 -5.44 -9.65
C VAL A 25 6.42 -4.17 -10.30
N ILE A 26 5.15 -4.18 -10.69
CA ILE A 26 4.45 -3.03 -11.27
C ILE A 26 3.60 -2.38 -10.20
N VAL A 27 3.88 -1.14 -9.87
CA VAL A 27 3.08 -0.34 -8.94
C VAL A 27 1.85 0.20 -9.68
N ILE A 28 0.66 -0.20 -9.24
CA ILE A 28 -0.61 0.22 -9.85
C ILE A 28 -1.09 1.52 -9.21
N THR A 29 -1.11 1.58 -7.88
CA THR A 29 -1.48 2.79 -7.15
C THR A 29 -0.80 2.85 -5.79
N VAL A 30 -0.48 4.06 -5.35
CA VAL A 30 0.04 4.37 -4.02
C VAL A 30 -0.83 5.46 -3.43
N TYR A 31 -1.39 5.21 -2.25
CA TYR A 31 -2.22 6.18 -1.55
C TYR A 31 -1.99 6.11 -0.04
N GLN A 32 -2.32 7.18 0.67
CA GLN A 32 -2.34 7.16 2.13
C GLN A 32 -3.65 6.55 2.61
N PRO A 33 -3.63 5.51 3.45
CA PRO A 33 -4.84 4.96 4.01
C PRO A 33 -5.61 6.02 4.81
N ASP A 34 -6.91 6.07 4.55
CA ASP A 34 -7.84 6.93 5.26
C ASP A 34 -8.05 6.40 6.69
N PRO A 35 -7.69 7.15 7.75
CA PRO A 35 -7.83 6.71 9.13
C PRO A 35 -9.29 6.46 9.55
N GLU A 36 -10.26 7.04 8.84
CA GLU A 36 -11.67 6.74 9.09
C GLU A 36 -12.04 5.35 8.57
N LYS A 37 -11.37 4.87 7.51
CA LYS A 37 -11.67 3.58 6.85
C LYS A 37 -10.75 2.44 7.28
N TRP A 38 -9.62 2.73 7.93
CA TRP A 38 -8.60 1.74 8.27
C TRP A 38 -8.22 1.78 9.75
N ILE A 39 -8.00 0.62 10.35
CA ILE A 39 -7.45 0.40 11.69
C ILE A 39 -5.97 0.08 11.51
N ASP A 40 -5.12 0.88 12.16
CA ASP A 40 -3.65 0.78 12.15
C ASP A 40 -3.00 0.73 10.75
N CYS A 41 -3.73 1.19 9.72
CA CYS A 41 -3.32 1.05 8.32
C CYS A 41 -3.14 -0.41 7.85
N GLU A 42 -3.79 -1.37 8.50
CA GLU A 42 -3.69 -2.80 8.14
C GLU A 42 -5.05 -3.41 7.86
N ARG A 43 -6.04 -3.06 8.69
CA ARG A 43 -7.38 -3.66 8.63
C ARG A 43 -8.42 -2.64 8.22
N ARG A 44 -9.16 -2.91 7.13
CA ARG A 44 -10.28 -2.08 6.73
C ARG A 44 -11.43 -2.24 7.73
N LYS A 45 -12.05 -1.13 8.12
CA LYS A 45 -13.29 -1.14 8.92
C LYS A 45 -14.41 -1.69 8.03
N THR A 46 -15.15 -2.66 8.57
CA THR A 46 -16.36 -3.25 7.96
C THR A 46 -17.60 -2.57 8.51
#